data_AF-A0A522DW81-F1
#
_entry.id   AF-A0A522DW81-F1
#
_cell.length_a   1.000
_cell.length_b   1.000
_cell.length_c   1.000
_cell.angle_alpha   90.00
_cell.angle_beta   90.00
_cell.angle_gamma   90.00
#
_symmetry.space_group_name_H-M   'P 1'
#
loop_
_entity.id
_entity.type
_entity.pdbx_description
1 polymer ?
#
loop_
_entity_poly.entity_id
_entity_poly.type
_entity_poly.pdbx_seq_one_letter_code
_entity_poly.pdbx_strand_id
1 'polypeptide(L)'
;MPPDTPTTDPNPASYTRRVTEKLADIRDHPDRHKHDFEGLQRCCLIMGVLDMRVMDAHEGITGRTNGGRPCDVDSGPCSCGAWH
;
A
#
# COMPACT_ATOMS: atom_id res chain seq x y z
N MET A 1 29.82 1.92 22.01
CA MET A 1 29.00 2.78 21.14
C MET A 1 27.62 2.14 21.11
N PRO A 2 26.56 2.77 21.64
CA PRO A 2 25.22 2.24 21.43
C PRO A 2 24.85 2.37 19.95
N PRO A 3 24.12 1.41 19.36
CA PRO A 3 23.65 1.51 17.98
C PRO A 3 22.69 2.70 17.86
N ASP A 4 22.85 3.47 16.79
CA ASP A 4 21.96 4.55 16.40
C ASP A 4 20.53 4.01 16.34
N THR A 5 19.72 4.36 17.35
CA THR A 5 18.27 4.13 17.31
C THR A 5 17.71 4.79 16.05
N PRO A 6 16.93 4.08 15.22
CA PRO A 6 16.24 4.73 14.11
C PRO A 6 15.29 5.77 14.71
N THR A 7 15.62 7.04 14.52
CA THR A 7 14.76 8.16 14.89
C THR A 7 13.44 8.00 14.13
N THR A 8 12.44 7.40 14.77
CA THR A 8 11.04 7.53 14.36
C THR A 8 10.69 8.99 14.55
N ASP A 9 10.98 9.80 13.54
CA ASP A 9 10.68 11.22 13.49
C ASP A 9 9.16 11.36 13.35
N PRO A 10 8.40 11.69 14.42
CA PRO A 10 6.94 11.60 14.42
C PRO A 10 6.30 12.82 13.76
N ASN A 11 7.01 13.50 12.86
CA ASN A 11 6.54 14.73 12.24
C ASN A 11 5.35 14.41 11.31
N PRO A 12 4.15 14.94 11.57
CA PRO A 12 2.98 14.70 10.71
C PRO A 12 3.22 15.17 9.26
N ALA A 13 4.13 16.12 9.05
CA ALA A 13 4.54 16.54 7.71
C ALA A 13 5.34 15.45 6.95
N SER A 14 6.22 14.71 7.62
CA SER A 14 6.98 13.63 6.97
C SER A 14 6.10 12.42 6.66
N TYR A 15 5.14 12.11 7.52
CA TYR A 15 4.13 11.08 7.25
C TYR A 15 3.31 11.44 5.99
N THR A 16 2.73 12.64 5.98
CA THR A 16 1.90 13.11 4.86
C THR A 16 2.69 13.12 3.55
N ARG A 17 3.95 13.56 3.58
CA ARG A 17 4.82 13.56 2.40
C ARG A 17 5.02 12.16 1.83
N ARG A 18 5.35 11.17 2.68
CA ARG A 18 5.56 9.78 2.25
C ARG A 18 4.29 9.14 1.67
N VAL A 19 3.14 9.45 2.25
CA VAL A 19 1.86 8.99 1.69
C VAL A 19 1.63 9.58 0.31
N THR A 20 1.80 10.90 0.15
CA THR A 20 1.65 11.56 -1.16
C THR A 20 2.62 11.02 -2.21
N GLU A 21 3.89 10.82 -1.84
CA GLU A 21 4.90 10.21 -2.71
C GLU A 21 4.50 8.80 -3.13
N LYS A 22 4.02 7.97 -2.19
CA LYS A 22 3.58 6.60 -2.47
C LYS A 22 2.34 6.58 -3.37
N LEU A 23 1.36 7.45 -3.14
CA LEU A 23 0.17 7.57 -3.97
C LEU A 23 0.52 8.00 -5.41
N ALA A 24 1.46 8.93 -5.57
CA ALA A 24 1.97 9.33 -6.87
C ALA A 24 2.69 8.16 -7.58
N ASP A 25 3.52 7.40 -6.85
CA ASP A 25 4.23 6.23 -7.39
C ASP A 25 3.28 5.10 -7.82
N ILE A 26 2.22 4.83 -7.05
CA ILE A 26 1.16 3.87 -7.45
C ILE A 26 0.46 4.34 -8.73
N ARG A 27 0.15 5.63 -8.83
CA ARG A 27 -0.51 6.21 -10.01
C ARG A 27 0.37 6.16 -11.25
N ASP A 28 1.63 6.53 -11.11
CA ASP A 28 2.54 6.74 -12.24
C ASP A 28 3.21 5.41 -12.70
N HIS A 29 3.30 4.42 -11.81
CA HIS A 29 3.93 3.12 -12.05
C HIS A 29 3.14 1.92 -11.48
N PRO A 30 1.84 1.76 -11.83
CA PRO A 30 0.96 0.74 -11.22
C PRO A 30 1.45 -0.71 -11.41
N ASP A 31 2.27 -0.97 -12.43
CA ASP A 31 2.88 -2.27 -12.69
C ASP A 31 3.91 -2.68 -11.63
N ARG A 32 4.60 -1.73 -11.01
CA ARG A 32 5.55 -1.97 -9.90
C ARG A 32 4.87 -2.29 -8.57
N HIS A 33 3.57 -1.99 -8.52
CA HIS A 33 2.72 -2.09 -7.34
C HIS A 33 1.84 -3.35 -7.35
N LYS A 34 2.25 -4.35 -8.13
CA LYS A 34 1.67 -5.70 -8.14
C LYS A 34 2.35 -6.54 -7.06
N HIS A 35 1.58 -6.94 -6.07
CA HIS A 35 2.07 -7.65 -4.89
C HIS A 35 1.16 -8.82 -4.54
N ASP A 36 1.70 -9.80 -3.81
CA ASP A 36 0.90 -10.71 -3.01
C ASP A 36 0.35 -9.99 -1.77
N PHE A 37 -0.51 -10.65 -0.99
CA PHE A 37 -1.16 -10.02 0.18
C PHE A 37 -0.15 -9.48 1.21
N GLU A 38 0.93 -10.21 1.48
CA GLU A 38 2.00 -9.75 2.40
C GLU A 38 2.78 -8.56 1.82
N GLY A 39 3.06 -8.57 0.51
CA GLY A 39 3.67 -7.45 -0.19
C GLY A 39 2.81 -6.21 -0.21
N LEU A 40 1.48 -6.36 -0.36
CA LEU A 40 0.52 -5.25 -0.27
C LEU A 40 0.54 -4.63 1.12
N GLN A 41 0.43 -5.45 2.18
CA GLN A 41 0.50 -4.96 3.56
C GLN A 41 1.79 -4.17 3.83
N ARG A 42 2.94 -4.67 3.33
CA ARG A 42 4.21 -3.98 3.44
C ARG A 42 4.28 -2.69 2.63
N CYS A 43 3.65 -2.66 1.44
CA CYS A 43 3.62 -1.46 0.61
C CYS A 43 2.80 -0.32 1.25
N CYS A 44 1.69 -0.69 1.91
CA CYS A 44 0.82 0.23 2.66
C CYS A 44 1.38 0.63 4.03
N LEU A 45 2.45 -0.01 4.50
CA LEU A 45 3.05 0.28 5.80
C LEU A 45 3.97 1.51 5.72
N ILE A 46 3.42 2.69 6.06
CA ILE A 46 4.16 3.95 6.10
C ILE A 46 4.53 4.27 7.54
N MET A 47 5.82 4.25 7.85
CA MET A 47 6.37 4.53 9.19
C MET A 47 5.79 3.63 10.30
N GLY A 48 5.52 2.36 9.96
CA GLY A 48 4.98 1.37 10.90
C GLY A 48 3.46 1.44 11.08
N VAL A 49 2.77 2.30 10.34
CA VAL A 49 1.31 2.40 10.34
C VAL A 49 0.78 2.00 8.97
N LEU A 50 -0.29 1.19 8.95
CA LEU A 50 -1.00 0.84 7.73
C LEU A 50 -1.81 2.07 7.28
N ASP A 51 -1.45 2.69 6.15
CA ASP A 51 -2.21 3.81 5.60
C ASP A 51 -3.31 3.31 4.64
N MET A 52 -4.56 3.45 5.07
CA MET A 52 -5.71 2.97 4.30
C MET A 52 -5.87 3.70 2.96
N ARG A 53 -5.42 4.95 2.81
CA ARG A 53 -5.52 5.69 1.54
C ARG A 53 -4.60 5.08 0.48
N VAL A 54 -3.42 4.61 0.91
CA VAL A 54 -2.50 3.87 0.03
C VAL A 54 -3.13 2.54 -0.38
N MET A 55 -3.83 1.87 0.54
CA MET A 55 -4.53 0.62 0.25
C MET A 55 -5.68 0.82 -0.75
N ASP A 56 -6.49 1.86 -0.57
CA ASP A 56 -7.56 2.23 -1.50
C ASP A 56 -7.01 2.56 -2.90
N ALA A 57 -5.83 3.17 -2.98
CA ALA A 57 -5.19 3.47 -4.26
C ALA A 57 -4.78 2.21 -5.04
N HIS A 58 -4.38 1.13 -4.34
CA HIS A 58 -4.14 -0.15 -4.99
C HIS A 58 -5.44 -0.73 -5.58
N GLU A 59 -6.58 -0.62 -4.89
CA GLU A 59 -7.89 -1.07 -5.37
C GLU A 59 -8.32 -0.34 -6.66
N GLY A 60 -8.16 0.99 -6.70
CA GLY A 60 -8.65 1.81 -7.82
C GLY A 60 -7.73 1.87 -9.04
N ILE A 61 -6.41 1.76 -8.86
CA ILE A 61 -5.42 2.07 -9.91
C ILE A 61 -4.80 0.83 -10.52
N THR A 62 -4.51 -0.22 -9.72
CA THR A 62 -3.82 -1.41 -10.25
C THR A 62 -4.74 -2.37 -11.03
N GLY A 63 -6.05 -2.13 -10.99
CA GLY A 63 -6.97 -2.45 -12.08
C GLY A 63 -7.25 -3.93 -12.34
N ARG A 64 -6.99 -4.84 -11.41
CA ARG A 64 -7.43 -6.24 -11.57
C ARG A 64 -8.91 -6.36 -11.25
N THR A 65 -9.64 -7.10 -12.07
CA THR A 65 -11.07 -7.35 -11.85
C THR A 65 -11.35 -8.84 -11.72
N ASN A 66 -12.15 -9.24 -10.73
CA ASN A 66 -12.74 -10.59 -10.67
C ASN A 66 -14.26 -10.44 -10.81
N GLY A 67 -14.85 -11.15 -11.77
CA GLY A 67 -16.28 -11.04 -12.09
C GLY A 67 -16.75 -9.62 -12.45
N GLY A 68 -15.86 -8.74 -12.94
CA GLY A 68 -16.18 -7.35 -13.31
C GLY A 68 -16.12 -6.34 -12.17
N ARG A 69 -15.64 -6.72 -10.98
CA ARG A 69 -15.36 -5.81 -9.85
C ARG A 69 -13.86 -5.65 -9.64
N PRO A 70 -13.35 -4.42 -9.37
CA PRO A 70 -11.95 -4.24 -9.01
C PRO A 70 -11.62 -5.05 -7.75
N CYS A 71 -10.51 -5.76 -7.78
CA CYS A 71 -10.05 -6.67 -6.72
C CYS A 71 -8.61 -6.34 -6.33
N ASP A 72 -8.36 -6.52 -5.05
CA ASP A 72 -7.20 -6.04 -4.29
C ASP A 72 -6.07 -7.07 -4.15
N VAL A 73 -6.30 -8.35 -4.47
CA VAL A 73 -5.30 -9.42 -4.28
C VAL A 73 -5.23 -10.42 -5.44
N ASP A 74 -4.00 -10.84 -5.77
CA ASP A 74 -3.70 -11.91 -6.73
C ASP A 74 -3.80 -13.31 -6.13
N SER A 75 -3.68 -13.41 -4.81
CA SER A 75 -3.94 -14.60 -4.03
C SER A 75 -4.21 -14.22 -2.57
N GLY A 76 -5.22 -14.83 -1.94
CA GLY A 76 -5.61 -14.58 -0.55
C GLY A 76 -6.98 -13.92 -0.38
N PRO A 77 -7.32 -13.46 0.84
CA PRO A 77 -8.60 -12.83 1.13
C PRO A 77 -8.70 -11.44 0.48
N CYS A 78 -9.77 -11.24 -0.29
CA CYS A 78 -10.07 -10.02 -1.07
C CYS A 78 -11.10 -9.14 -0.34
N SER A 79 -10.93 -7.82 -0.40
CA SER A 79 -11.90 -6.81 0.08
C SER A 79 -13.26 -6.92 -0.60
N CYS A 80 -13.31 -7.53 -1.79
CA CYS A 80 -14.53 -7.91 -2.50
C CYS A 80 -15.35 -9.01 -1.81
N GLY A 81 -14.86 -9.60 -0.72
CA GLY A 81 -15.49 -10.68 0.02
C GLY A 81 -15.22 -12.08 -0.53
N ALA A 82 -14.28 -12.23 -1.48
CA ALA A 82 -13.89 -13.50 -2.08
C ALA A 82 -12.47 -13.93 -1.67
N TRP A 83 -12.10 -15.18 -1.97
CA TRP A 83 -10.73 -15.67 -1.88
C TRP A 83 -10.18 -15.84 -3.29
N HIS A 84 -9.00 -15.28 -3.55
CA HIS A 84 -8.34 -15.32 -4.85
C HIS A 84 -7.09 -16.21 -4.82
#